data_AF-A0A1V8U3T8-F1
#
_entry.id   AF-A0A1V8U3T8-F1
#
_cell.length_a   1.000
_cell.length_b   1.000
_cell.length_c   1.000
_cell.angle_alpha   90.00
_cell.angle_beta   90.00
_cell.angle_gamma   90.00
#
_symmetry.space_group_name_H-M   'P 1'
#
loop_
_entity.id
_entity.type
_entity.pdbx_description
1 polymer ?
#
loop_
_entity_poly.entity_id
_entity_poly.type
_entity_poly.pdbx_seq_one_letter_code
_entity_poly.pdbx_strand_id
1 'polypeptide(L)'
;MFELGEGFNLCMYGYGSKRSLLMGFASHYHTQSDVPPKIIVVNGYTPGLTIRDVLATLAGQVVAKSTKLPTQPPALADLILSRISPSAQGQHITLLVHSLDHPNLRKHQAIFARLAAHPLISLIASVDNPNFALLWDLPLTRSFKFLYHDTTTFAPFTAELDVVEEVNALLGRSGRRLGGKDGVAYVLKSLPENARNLFRILVAEQLALVDAGGEVATDGTNGFGGSDDEDDDLLGAEDEEEALAQTTPSKRVRGRGRPAKKAKAKAAPRAVVTTSGEGVEYRTLYHKAVEEFVCSSELNFRTLLKEFHDHRMIESRKDALGTERLIVPFRREELEGILEELL
;
A
#
# COMPACT_ATOMS: atom_id res chain seq x y z
N MET A 1 33.42 2.10 -7.92
CA MET A 1 34.24 0.88 -7.75
C MET A 1 35.12 0.96 -6.52
N PHE A 2 36.08 1.90 -6.43
CA PHE A 2 36.92 2.11 -5.24
C PHE A 2 36.13 2.11 -3.91
N GLU A 3 35.07 2.92 -3.83
CA GLU A 3 34.18 3.05 -2.66
C GLU A 3 33.57 1.70 -2.18
N LEU A 4 33.23 0.81 -3.13
CA LEU A 4 32.72 -0.53 -2.84
C LEU A 4 33.81 -1.45 -2.27
N GLY A 5 35.06 -1.27 -2.73
CA GLY A 5 36.23 -2.00 -2.22
C GLY A 5 36.60 -1.62 -0.78
N GLU A 6 36.42 -0.35 -0.43
CA GLU A 6 36.55 0.16 0.96
C GLU A 6 35.37 -0.24 1.86
N GLY A 7 34.38 -0.98 1.35
CA GLY A 7 33.24 -1.47 2.12
C GLY A 7 32.17 -0.41 2.44
N PHE A 8 32.10 0.66 1.65
CA PHE A 8 30.93 1.54 1.61
C PHE A 8 29.87 0.98 0.67
N ASN A 9 28.61 1.28 0.97
CA ASN A 9 27.47 0.96 0.11
C ASN A 9 27.04 2.22 -0.64
N LEU A 10 26.46 2.07 -1.83
CA LEU A 10 26.11 3.22 -2.67
C LEU A 10 24.61 3.47 -2.67
N CYS A 11 24.22 4.73 -2.41
CA CYS A 11 22.85 5.19 -2.54
C CYS A 11 22.76 6.24 -3.65
N MET A 12 22.20 5.85 -4.79
CA MET A 12 21.88 6.74 -5.91
C MET A 12 20.53 7.41 -5.68
N TYR A 13 20.56 8.74 -5.57
CA TYR A 13 19.36 9.59 -5.47
C TYR A 13 19.32 10.56 -6.65
N GLY A 14 18.23 11.33 -6.77
CA GLY A 14 18.05 12.31 -7.86
C GLY A 14 16.83 12.02 -8.71
N TYR A 15 16.42 13.01 -9.51
CA TYR A 15 15.20 12.97 -10.32
C TYR A 15 15.38 12.14 -11.61
N GLY A 16 14.35 11.34 -11.93
CA GLY A 16 14.32 10.44 -13.09
C GLY A 16 14.70 8.98 -12.77
N SER A 17 14.36 8.07 -13.69
CA SER A 17 14.68 6.65 -13.57
C SER A 17 16.19 6.43 -13.58
N LYS A 18 16.67 5.71 -12.56
CA LYS A 18 18.08 5.34 -12.38
C LYS A 18 18.37 3.90 -12.85
N ARG A 19 17.35 3.18 -13.32
CA ARG A 19 17.44 1.76 -13.72
C ARG A 19 18.44 1.51 -14.84
N SER A 20 18.42 2.31 -15.90
CA SER A 20 19.36 2.18 -17.02
C SER A 20 20.81 2.47 -16.59
N LEU A 21 21.01 3.46 -15.72
CA LEU A 21 22.31 3.80 -15.16
C LEU A 21 22.86 2.66 -14.28
N LEU A 22 22.03 2.14 -13.37
CA LEU A 22 22.40 1.05 -12.47
C LEU A 22 22.69 -0.26 -13.21
N MET A 23 21.90 -0.60 -14.23
CA MET A 23 22.16 -1.79 -15.05
C MET A 23 23.40 -1.62 -15.94
N GLY A 24 23.63 -0.42 -16.47
CA GLY A 24 24.88 -0.09 -17.16
C GLY A 24 26.10 -0.22 -16.25
N PHE A 25 26.01 0.31 -15.02
CA PHE A 25 27.04 0.16 -13.99
C PHE A 25 27.28 -1.32 -13.63
N ALA A 26 26.21 -2.10 -13.43
CA ALA A 26 26.32 -3.53 -13.10
C ALA A 26 27.01 -4.33 -14.22
N SER A 27 26.66 -4.06 -15.48
CA SER A 27 27.32 -4.65 -16.65
C SER A 27 28.81 -4.29 -16.69
N HIS A 28 29.14 -3.00 -16.58
CA HIS A 28 30.52 -2.52 -16.59
C HIS A 28 31.34 -3.09 -15.42
N TYR A 29 30.77 -3.13 -14.22
CA TYR A 29 31.41 -3.67 -13.02
C TYR A 29 31.69 -5.18 -13.15
N HIS A 30 30.80 -5.93 -13.79
CA HIS A 30 31.02 -7.34 -14.09
C HIS A 30 32.14 -7.55 -15.11
N THR A 31 32.23 -6.72 -16.16
CA THR A 31 33.28 -6.80 -17.19
C THR A 31 34.66 -6.35 -16.70
N GLN A 32 34.72 -5.37 -15.78
CA GLN A 32 35.97 -4.75 -15.33
C GLN A 32 36.65 -5.50 -14.17
N SER A 33 35.99 -6.49 -13.56
CA SER A 33 36.49 -7.19 -12.37
C SER A 33 37.16 -8.53 -12.73
N ASP A 34 38.43 -8.72 -12.32
CA ASP A 34 39.20 -9.97 -12.56
C ASP A 34 38.51 -11.23 -12.01
N VAL A 35 37.80 -11.09 -10.89
CA VAL A 35 36.87 -12.11 -10.37
C VAL A 35 35.47 -11.53 -10.48
N PRO A 36 34.59 -12.08 -11.33
CA PRO A 36 33.26 -11.52 -11.53
C PRO A 36 32.43 -11.63 -10.24
N PRO A 37 31.99 -10.50 -9.65
CA PRO A 37 31.17 -10.52 -8.44
C PRO A 37 29.78 -11.08 -8.75
N LYS A 38 29.16 -11.73 -7.77
CA LYS A 38 27.79 -12.25 -7.89
C LYS A 38 26.80 -11.11 -7.72
N ILE A 39 26.36 -10.54 -8.84
CA ILE A 39 25.35 -9.46 -8.84
C ILE A 39 23.95 -10.07 -8.76
N ILE A 40 23.17 -9.65 -7.76
CA ILE A 40 21.76 -10.02 -7.59
C ILE A 40 20.92 -8.75 -7.72
N VAL A 41 20.05 -8.71 -8.73
CA VAL A 41 19.19 -7.55 -9.01
C VAL A 41 17.81 -7.76 -8.38
N VAL A 42 17.36 -6.77 -7.62
CA VAL A 42 16.06 -6.71 -6.95
C VAL A 42 15.31 -5.49 -7.46
N ASN A 43 14.10 -5.69 -7.97
CA ASN A 43 13.25 -4.61 -8.46
C ASN A 43 12.16 -4.30 -7.42
N GLY A 44 12.40 -3.33 -6.53
CA GLY A 44 11.51 -3.02 -5.40
C GLY A 44 10.09 -2.62 -5.83
N TYR A 45 9.96 -2.03 -7.02
CA TYR A 45 8.71 -1.63 -7.66
C TYR A 45 7.86 -2.80 -8.18
N THR A 46 8.39 -4.01 -8.32
CA THR A 46 7.61 -5.16 -8.83
C THR A 46 6.44 -5.49 -7.88
N PRO A 47 5.18 -5.51 -8.37
CA PRO A 47 4.02 -5.79 -7.52
C PRO A 47 4.07 -7.24 -6.99
N GLY A 48 3.81 -7.40 -5.70
CA GLY A 48 3.84 -8.71 -5.04
C GLY A 48 5.22 -9.25 -4.65
N LEU A 49 6.32 -8.53 -4.93
CA LEU A 49 7.65 -8.91 -4.45
C LEU A 49 7.67 -9.00 -2.92
N THR A 50 8.04 -10.16 -2.36
CA THR A 50 8.23 -10.31 -0.91
C THR A 50 9.72 -10.32 -0.55
N ILE A 51 10.04 -9.87 0.68
CA ILE A 51 11.41 -9.99 1.22
C ILE A 51 11.87 -11.46 1.29
N ARG A 52 10.94 -12.42 1.37
CA ARG A 52 11.27 -13.84 1.39
C ARG A 52 11.85 -14.29 0.06
N ASP A 53 11.39 -13.75 -1.07
CA ASP A 53 11.88 -14.11 -2.41
C ASP A 53 13.30 -13.56 -2.63
N VAL A 54 13.56 -12.34 -2.16
CA VAL A 54 14.90 -11.73 -2.14
C VAL A 54 15.87 -12.54 -1.27
N LEU A 55 15.45 -12.93 -0.06
CA LEU A 55 16.27 -13.75 0.82
C LEU A 55 16.43 -15.20 0.32
N ALA A 56 15.43 -15.77 -0.36
CA ALA A 56 15.51 -17.11 -0.93
C ALA A 56 16.44 -17.17 -2.14
N THR A 57 16.44 -16.14 -2.99
CA THR A 57 17.40 -16.01 -4.10
C THR A 57 18.83 -15.80 -3.60
N LEU A 58 19.03 -14.95 -2.57
CA LEU A 58 20.31 -14.84 -1.85
C LEU A 58 20.75 -16.19 -1.25
N ALA A 59 19.87 -16.86 -0.51
CA ALA A 59 20.18 -18.15 0.10
C ALA A 59 20.50 -19.23 -0.95
N GLY A 60 19.84 -19.23 -2.11
CA GLY A 60 20.13 -20.16 -3.20
C GLY A 60 21.53 -19.99 -3.84
N GLN A 61 22.17 -18.82 -3.67
CA GLN A 61 23.53 -18.54 -4.13
C GLN A 61 24.62 -18.82 -3.09
N VAL A 62 24.23 -18.94 -1.81
CA VAL A 62 25.11 -19.07 -0.64
C VAL A 62 25.05 -20.46 -0.02
N VAL A 63 23.88 -21.09 -0.03
CA VAL A 63 23.57 -22.33 0.69
C VAL A 63 23.38 -23.47 -0.30
N ALA A 64 24.06 -24.59 -0.07
CA ALA A 64 23.88 -25.78 -0.89
C ALA A 64 22.42 -26.27 -0.85
N LYS A 65 21.92 -26.73 -2.01
CA LYS A 65 20.50 -27.05 -2.33
C LYS A 65 19.78 -28.03 -1.37
N SER A 66 20.47 -28.63 -0.41
CA SER A 66 19.95 -29.64 0.53
C SER A 66 19.45 -29.05 1.87
N THR A 67 19.63 -27.75 2.12
CA THR A 67 19.31 -27.15 3.44
C THR A 67 17.87 -26.63 3.50
N LYS A 68 17.11 -27.01 4.54
CA LYS A 68 15.75 -26.46 4.78
C LYS A 68 15.84 -24.97 5.11
N LEU A 69 15.20 -24.13 4.27
CA LEU A 69 15.15 -22.67 4.48
C LEU A 69 14.13 -22.31 5.57
N PRO A 70 14.49 -21.46 6.57
CA PRO A 70 13.55 -20.94 7.55
C PRO A 70 12.37 -20.17 6.92
N THR A 71 11.17 -20.35 7.48
CA THR A 71 9.96 -19.62 7.04
C THR A 71 10.00 -18.13 7.43
N GLN A 72 10.70 -17.79 8.50
CA GLN A 72 10.77 -16.43 9.04
C GLN A 72 11.92 -15.62 8.41
N PRO A 73 11.66 -14.45 7.80
CA PRO A 73 12.68 -13.65 7.13
C PRO A 73 13.90 -13.28 8.01
N PRO A 74 13.77 -12.90 9.29
CA PRO A 74 14.94 -12.60 10.13
C PRO A 74 15.88 -13.81 10.31
N ALA A 75 15.32 -14.98 10.59
CA ALA A 75 16.08 -16.22 10.77
C ALA A 75 16.74 -16.70 9.46
N LEU A 76 16.12 -16.41 8.31
CA LEU A 76 16.73 -16.67 7.00
C LEU A 76 17.92 -15.72 6.74
N ALA A 77 17.83 -14.44 7.13
CA ALA A 77 18.98 -13.53 7.08
C ALA A 77 20.12 -13.98 8.02
N ASP A 78 19.80 -14.47 9.21
CA ASP A 78 20.80 -15.03 10.15
C ASP A 78 21.50 -16.26 9.58
N LEU A 79 20.76 -17.15 8.91
CA LEU A 79 21.31 -18.31 8.21
C LEU A 79 22.22 -17.90 7.05
N ILE A 80 21.86 -16.86 6.28
CA ILE A 80 22.71 -16.32 5.21
C ILE A 80 24.00 -15.76 5.80
N LEU A 81 23.92 -14.87 6.79
CA LEU A 81 25.08 -14.23 7.41
C LEU A 81 26.03 -15.24 8.08
N SER A 82 25.50 -16.27 8.76
CA SER A 82 26.33 -17.34 9.35
C SER A 82 27.01 -18.26 8.33
N ARG A 83 26.52 -18.30 7.09
CA ARG A 83 27.11 -19.11 6.00
C ARG A 83 28.09 -18.32 5.14
N ILE A 84 27.92 -17.00 5.00
CA ILE A 84 28.90 -16.09 4.39
C ILE A 84 30.00 -15.77 5.41
N SER A 85 30.69 -16.79 5.92
CA SER A 85 31.86 -16.58 6.78
C SER A 85 33.10 -16.28 5.91
N PRO A 86 33.99 -15.35 6.31
CA PRO A 86 35.20 -15.01 5.54
C PRO A 86 36.20 -16.17 5.35
N SER A 87 35.99 -17.31 6.02
CA SER A 87 36.76 -18.54 5.82
C SER A 87 36.29 -19.38 4.61
N ALA A 88 35.12 -19.06 4.03
CA ALA A 88 34.65 -19.64 2.77
C ALA A 88 35.19 -18.84 1.58
N GLN A 89 35.65 -19.54 0.54
CA GLN A 89 36.39 -18.98 -0.59
C GLN A 89 35.59 -17.92 -1.40
N GLY A 90 35.76 -16.65 -1.01
CA GLY A 90 36.16 -15.57 -1.93
C GLY A 90 35.23 -15.25 -3.10
N GLN A 91 33.94 -14.99 -2.86
CA GLN A 91 33.08 -14.30 -3.85
C GLN A 91 32.29 -13.19 -3.17
N HIS A 92 32.59 -11.94 -3.53
CA HIS A 92 31.79 -10.78 -3.12
C HIS A 92 30.42 -10.85 -3.80
N ILE A 93 29.37 -10.63 -3.01
CA ILE A 93 27.99 -10.57 -3.49
C ILE A 93 27.58 -9.10 -3.57
N THR A 94 27.13 -8.66 -4.74
CA THR A 94 26.64 -7.29 -4.93
C THR A 94 25.13 -7.32 -5.07
N LEU A 95 24.43 -6.75 -4.09
CA LEU A 95 22.98 -6.62 -4.11
C LEU A 95 22.62 -5.28 -4.76
N LEU A 96 21.96 -5.34 -5.91
CA LEU A 96 21.49 -4.16 -6.65
C LEU A 96 19.98 -4.00 -6.43
N VAL A 97 19.56 -3.02 -5.64
CA VAL A 97 18.15 -2.78 -5.30
C VAL A 97 17.64 -1.53 -5.99
N HIS A 98 16.77 -1.69 -6.99
CA HIS A 98 16.02 -0.59 -7.57
C HIS A 98 14.87 -0.19 -6.63
N SER A 99 14.75 1.11 -6.36
CA SER A 99 13.71 1.74 -5.53
C SER A 99 13.62 1.07 -4.15
N LEU A 100 14.71 1.13 -3.38
CA LEU A 100 14.79 0.56 -2.02
C LEU A 100 13.75 1.17 -1.06
N ASP A 101 13.29 2.38 -1.36
CA ASP A 101 12.23 3.12 -0.69
C ASP A 101 10.81 2.82 -1.21
N HIS A 102 10.63 1.88 -2.14
CA HIS A 102 9.30 1.49 -2.63
C HIS A 102 8.45 0.83 -1.50
N PRO A 103 7.11 1.06 -1.42
CA PRO A 103 6.26 0.56 -0.33
C PRO A 103 6.43 -0.92 0.03
N ASN A 104 6.71 -1.79 -0.95
CA ASN A 104 6.98 -3.22 -0.76
C ASN A 104 8.19 -3.49 0.16
N LEU A 105 9.23 -2.65 0.10
CA LEU A 105 10.48 -2.82 0.82
C LEU A 105 10.61 -1.92 2.06
N ARG A 106 9.80 -0.86 2.22
CA ARG A 106 9.83 0.07 3.38
C ARG A 106 9.78 -0.64 4.74
N LYS A 107 9.02 -1.75 4.85
CA LYS A 107 8.87 -2.51 6.11
C LYS A 107 10.08 -3.41 6.44
N HIS A 108 11.03 -3.56 5.52
CA HIS A 108 12.11 -4.56 5.61
C HIS A 108 13.52 -3.97 5.60
N GLN A 109 13.66 -2.64 5.75
CA GLN A 109 14.93 -1.91 5.77
C GLN A 109 15.94 -2.49 6.79
N ALA A 110 15.47 -2.93 7.97
CA ALA A 110 16.30 -3.56 8.98
C ALA A 110 16.96 -4.89 8.53
N ILE A 111 16.36 -5.61 7.58
CA ILE A 111 16.96 -6.83 7.02
C ILE A 111 18.06 -6.43 6.02
N PHE A 112 17.78 -5.48 5.12
CA PHE A 112 18.78 -4.97 4.18
C PHE A 112 19.98 -4.33 4.89
N ALA A 113 19.76 -3.55 5.96
CA ALA A 113 20.81 -2.95 6.76
C ALA A 113 21.74 -4.00 7.39
N ARG A 114 21.19 -5.13 7.87
CA ARG A 114 21.97 -6.25 8.43
C ARG A 114 22.77 -7.01 7.36
N LEU A 115 22.25 -7.11 6.14
CA LEU A 115 22.98 -7.68 5.00
C LEU A 115 24.11 -6.73 4.56
N ALA A 116 23.81 -5.43 4.40
CA ALA A 116 24.75 -4.39 3.97
C ALA A 116 25.88 -4.10 4.98
N ALA A 117 25.70 -4.48 6.25
CA ALA A 117 26.74 -4.41 7.26
C ALA A 117 27.82 -5.51 7.13
N HIS A 118 27.61 -6.51 6.27
CA HIS A 118 28.52 -7.65 6.10
C HIS A 118 29.64 -7.36 5.09
N PRO A 119 30.93 -7.58 5.39
CA PRO A 119 32.05 -7.16 4.53
C PRO A 119 32.10 -7.83 3.15
N LEU A 120 31.45 -8.98 2.98
CA LEU A 120 31.35 -9.69 1.69
C LEU A 120 30.06 -9.39 0.91
N ILE A 121 29.20 -8.50 1.42
CA ILE A 121 27.97 -8.05 0.74
C ILE A 121 28.06 -6.54 0.51
N SER A 122 28.13 -6.14 -0.76
CA SER A 122 28.03 -4.72 -1.14
C SER A 122 26.60 -4.43 -1.62
N LEU A 123 25.99 -3.37 -1.10
CA LEU A 123 24.67 -2.89 -1.50
C LEU A 123 24.81 -1.65 -2.40
N ILE A 124 24.12 -1.69 -3.53
CA ILE A 124 23.90 -0.55 -4.41
C ILE A 124 22.39 -0.36 -4.51
N ALA A 125 21.88 0.81 -4.10
CA ALA A 125 20.46 1.10 -4.08
C ALA A 125 20.15 2.34 -4.93
N SER A 126 19.05 2.32 -5.71
CA SER A 126 18.40 3.56 -6.14
C SER A 126 17.27 3.93 -5.20
N VAL A 127 17.06 5.23 -5.09
CA VAL A 127 16.07 5.82 -4.20
C VAL A 127 15.38 6.99 -4.90
N ASP A 128 14.05 7.03 -4.80
CA ASP A 128 13.22 7.92 -5.64
C ASP A 128 12.40 8.94 -4.84
N ASN A 129 11.88 8.58 -3.66
CA ASN A 129 11.08 9.47 -2.81
C ASN A 129 11.94 10.50 -2.07
N PRO A 130 11.65 11.82 -2.13
CA PRO A 130 12.43 12.84 -1.43
C PRO A 130 12.51 12.65 0.09
N ASN A 131 11.54 11.96 0.70
CA ASN A 131 11.52 11.66 2.13
C ASN A 131 12.40 10.46 2.53
N PHE A 132 13.24 9.92 1.64
CA PHE A 132 14.01 8.70 1.89
C PHE A 132 14.90 8.76 3.13
N ALA A 133 15.48 9.92 3.44
CA ALA A 133 16.32 10.11 4.61
C ALA A 133 15.56 9.86 5.93
N LEU A 134 14.23 9.95 5.93
CA LEU A 134 13.37 9.67 7.08
C LEU A 134 13.07 8.16 7.26
N LEU A 135 13.37 7.30 6.27
CA LEU A 135 13.17 5.85 6.38
C LEU A 135 14.27 5.18 7.22
N TRP A 136 15.42 5.82 7.39
CA TRP A 136 16.57 5.24 8.09
C TRP A 136 16.86 6.02 9.36
N ASP A 137 16.71 5.34 10.50
CA ASP A 137 17.18 5.86 11.77
C ASP A 137 18.72 5.80 11.87
N LEU A 138 19.26 6.29 12.99
CA LEU A 138 20.70 6.30 13.24
C LEU A 138 21.36 4.90 13.18
N PRO A 139 20.82 3.82 13.81
CA PRO A 139 21.41 2.49 13.68
C PRO A 139 21.31 1.91 12.25
N LEU A 140 20.19 2.09 11.53
CA LEU A 140 20.08 1.65 10.13
C LEU A 140 21.11 2.37 9.25
N THR A 141 21.22 3.70 9.38
CA THR A 141 22.18 4.50 8.62
C THR A 141 23.64 4.05 8.87
N ARG A 142 23.99 3.75 10.13
CA ARG A 142 25.31 3.21 10.51
C ARG A 142 25.58 1.81 9.94
N SER A 143 24.56 0.97 9.87
CA SER A 143 24.67 -0.38 9.28
C SER A 143 24.74 -0.33 7.76
N PHE A 144 23.99 0.57 7.12
CA PHE A 144 24.03 0.77 5.67
C PHE A 144 25.32 1.41 5.19
N LYS A 145 25.96 2.33 5.94
CA LYS A 145 27.17 3.04 5.50
C LYS A 145 27.05 3.63 4.09
N PHE A 146 25.89 4.23 3.78
CA PHE A 146 25.64 4.76 2.44
C PHE A 146 26.52 5.97 2.16
N LEU A 147 27.19 5.93 1.01
CA LEU A 147 27.68 7.09 0.30
C LEU A 147 26.61 7.52 -0.72
N TYR A 148 26.27 8.81 -0.69
CA TYR A 148 25.19 9.38 -1.48
C TYR A 148 25.73 9.98 -2.78
N HIS A 149 25.20 9.52 -3.90
CA HIS A 149 25.54 10.03 -5.24
C HIS A 149 24.31 10.63 -5.91
N ASP A 150 24.40 11.90 -6.31
CA ASP A 150 23.39 12.54 -7.16
C ASP A 150 23.50 11.96 -8.57
N THR A 151 22.38 11.44 -9.05
CA THR A 151 22.20 10.76 -10.33
C THR A 151 20.89 11.20 -10.96
N THR A 152 20.71 12.51 -11.06
CA THR A 152 19.65 13.19 -11.80
C THR A 152 19.71 12.85 -13.30
N THR A 153 18.92 11.85 -13.73
CA THR A 153 18.87 11.39 -15.13
C THR A 153 17.80 12.07 -15.98
N PHE A 154 16.77 12.65 -15.35
CA PHE A 154 15.54 13.14 -16.00
C PHE A 154 14.80 12.10 -16.87
N ALA A 155 15.16 10.81 -16.77
CA ALA A 155 14.53 9.74 -17.54
C ALA A 155 13.12 9.43 -17.01
N PRO A 156 12.14 9.12 -17.88
CA PRO A 156 10.79 8.76 -17.44
C PRO A 156 10.77 7.44 -16.67
N PHE A 157 9.94 7.37 -15.62
CA PHE A 157 9.76 6.20 -14.76
C PHE A 157 8.82 5.15 -15.40
N THR A 158 9.25 4.54 -16.51
CA THR A 158 8.40 3.64 -17.31
C THR A 158 8.26 2.23 -16.74
N ALA A 159 9.13 1.82 -15.82
CA ALA A 159 9.10 0.50 -15.20
C ALA A 159 8.68 0.56 -13.72
N GLU A 160 8.92 1.71 -13.08
CA GLU A 160 8.68 1.94 -11.66
C GLU A 160 7.25 2.41 -11.36
N LEU A 161 6.57 3.05 -12.33
CA LEU A 161 5.18 3.49 -12.22
C LEU A 161 4.27 2.67 -13.13
N ASP A 162 3.33 1.92 -12.54
CA ASP A 162 2.14 1.49 -13.28
C ASP A 162 1.11 2.61 -13.22
N VAL A 163 1.08 3.45 -14.26
CA VAL A 163 0.17 4.59 -14.37
C VAL A 163 -1.30 4.16 -14.25
N VAL A 164 -1.66 2.94 -14.67
CA VAL A 164 -3.03 2.44 -14.59
C VAL A 164 -3.37 2.04 -13.15
N GLU A 165 -2.47 1.34 -12.44
CA GLU A 165 -2.69 1.03 -11.03
C GLU A 165 -2.67 2.28 -10.14
N GLU A 166 -1.77 3.24 -10.39
CA GLU A 166 -1.69 4.49 -9.63
C GLU A 166 -2.90 5.41 -9.85
N VAL A 167 -3.34 5.61 -11.10
CA VAL A 167 -4.57 6.38 -11.39
C VAL A 167 -5.77 5.69 -10.75
N ASN A 168 -5.87 4.37 -10.83
CA ASN A 168 -6.91 3.65 -10.11
C ASN A 168 -6.79 3.80 -8.58
N ALA A 169 -5.59 3.86 -8.00
CA ALA A 169 -5.40 4.13 -6.57
C ALA A 169 -5.88 5.54 -6.18
N LEU A 170 -5.51 6.56 -6.95
CA LEU A 170 -5.93 7.94 -6.73
C LEU A 170 -7.45 8.11 -6.86
N LEU A 171 -8.09 7.39 -7.78
CA LEU A 171 -9.55 7.36 -7.95
C LEU A 171 -10.29 6.49 -6.91
N GLY A 172 -9.59 5.87 -5.95
CA GLY A 172 -10.17 4.96 -4.97
C GLY A 172 -10.64 3.62 -5.55
N ARG A 173 -10.21 3.29 -6.78
CA ARG A 173 -10.47 2.03 -7.49
C ARG A 173 -9.41 0.94 -7.19
N SER A 174 -8.25 1.28 -6.60
CA SER A 174 -7.23 0.29 -6.22
C SER A 174 -7.78 -0.73 -5.23
N GLY A 175 -7.72 -2.01 -5.62
CA GLY A 175 -8.41 -3.14 -5.00
C GLY A 175 -9.37 -3.84 -5.97
N ARG A 176 -10.02 -3.10 -6.86
CA ARG A 176 -10.95 -3.63 -7.88
C ARG A 176 -10.13 -4.13 -9.09
N ARG A 177 -9.84 -5.43 -9.10
CA ARG A 177 -9.02 -6.09 -10.14
C ARG A 177 -9.73 -6.33 -11.48
N LEU A 178 -11.02 -6.02 -11.59
CA LEU A 178 -11.69 -5.87 -12.88
C LEU A 178 -11.69 -4.37 -13.23
N GLY A 179 -11.31 -4.05 -14.47
CA GLY A 179 -11.04 -2.69 -14.94
C GLY A 179 -12.28 -1.81 -15.02
N GLY A 180 -12.76 -1.35 -13.86
CA GLY A 180 -13.94 -0.48 -13.74
C GLY A 180 -15.19 -1.05 -14.42
N LYS A 181 -16.02 -0.14 -14.95
CA LYS A 181 -17.21 -0.44 -15.74
C LYS A 181 -16.89 -1.37 -16.91
N ASP A 182 -15.85 -1.08 -17.68
CA ASP A 182 -15.52 -1.80 -18.93
C ASP A 182 -15.18 -3.28 -18.70
N GLY A 183 -14.47 -3.58 -17.60
CA GLY A 183 -14.14 -4.95 -17.22
C GLY A 183 -15.40 -5.77 -16.88
N VAL A 184 -16.37 -5.17 -16.21
CA VAL A 184 -17.64 -5.83 -15.89
C VAL A 184 -18.57 -5.91 -17.11
N ALA A 185 -18.65 -4.87 -17.94
CA ALA A 185 -19.37 -4.90 -19.20
C ALA A 185 -18.85 -6.01 -20.14
N TYR A 186 -17.53 -6.28 -20.15
CA TYR A 186 -16.95 -7.38 -20.91
C TYR A 186 -17.36 -8.76 -20.36
N VAL A 187 -17.36 -8.95 -19.03
CA VAL A 187 -17.82 -10.20 -18.41
C VAL A 187 -19.32 -10.41 -18.63
N LEU A 188 -20.14 -9.37 -18.46
CA LEU A 188 -21.60 -9.42 -18.70
C LEU A 188 -21.96 -9.83 -20.13
N LYS A 189 -21.15 -9.47 -21.14
CA LYS A 189 -21.33 -9.93 -22.53
C LYS A 189 -21.09 -11.44 -22.72
N SER A 190 -20.30 -12.07 -21.85
CA SER A 190 -20.04 -13.53 -21.88
C SER A 190 -20.99 -14.37 -21.03
N LEU A 191 -21.75 -13.72 -20.14
CA LEU A 191 -22.65 -14.40 -19.19
C LEU A 191 -24.00 -14.79 -19.83
N PRO A 192 -24.63 -15.89 -19.37
CA PRO A 192 -25.98 -16.28 -19.78
C PRO A 192 -27.03 -15.19 -19.52
N GLU A 193 -28.12 -15.19 -20.27
CA GLU A 193 -29.19 -14.19 -20.12
C GLU A 193 -29.77 -14.12 -18.69
N ASN A 194 -30.00 -15.28 -18.06
CA ASN A 194 -30.42 -15.33 -16.66
C ASN A 194 -29.39 -14.72 -15.69
N ALA A 195 -28.09 -14.87 -15.96
CA ALA A 195 -27.05 -14.23 -15.14
C ALA A 195 -27.09 -12.69 -15.31
N ARG A 196 -27.26 -12.19 -16.54
CA ARG A 196 -27.39 -10.75 -16.81
C ARG A 196 -28.64 -10.18 -16.12
N ASN A 197 -29.77 -10.87 -16.19
CA ASN A 197 -31.01 -10.46 -15.53
C ASN A 197 -30.86 -10.47 -14.00
N LEU A 198 -30.20 -11.48 -13.43
CA LEU A 198 -29.93 -11.53 -11.99
C LEU A 198 -29.05 -10.35 -11.54
N PHE A 199 -28.02 -10.01 -12.32
CA PHE A 199 -27.14 -8.88 -12.03
C PHE A 199 -27.87 -7.54 -12.18
N ARG A 200 -28.77 -7.41 -13.17
CA ARG A 200 -29.67 -6.25 -13.35
C ARG A 200 -30.58 -6.04 -12.14
N ILE A 201 -31.24 -7.08 -11.63
CA ILE A 201 -32.07 -6.99 -10.40
C ILE A 201 -31.22 -6.50 -9.22
N LEU A 202 -30.02 -7.05 -9.04
CA LEU A 202 -29.10 -6.66 -7.96
C LEU A 202 -28.67 -5.19 -8.07
N VAL A 203 -28.30 -4.71 -9.26
CA VAL A 203 -27.91 -3.32 -9.49
C VAL A 203 -29.09 -2.35 -9.28
N ALA A 204 -30.26 -2.67 -9.81
CA ALA A 204 -31.47 -1.86 -9.66
C ALA A 204 -31.89 -1.73 -8.19
N GLU A 205 -31.89 -2.84 -7.44
CA GLU A 205 -32.21 -2.83 -6.00
C GLU A 205 -31.16 -2.07 -5.18
N GLN A 206 -29.88 -2.20 -5.53
CA GLN A 206 -28.82 -1.43 -4.85
C GLN A 206 -28.95 0.08 -5.11
N LEU A 207 -29.30 0.50 -6.33
CA LEU A 207 -29.58 1.91 -6.64
C LEU A 207 -30.82 2.41 -5.87
N ALA A 208 -31.91 1.64 -5.86
CA ALA A 208 -33.12 2.00 -5.11
C ALA A 208 -32.87 2.13 -3.59
N LEU A 209 -32.00 1.30 -3.01
CA LEU A 209 -31.57 1.43 -1.61
C LEU A 209 -30.69 2.67 -1.36
N VAL A 210 -29.88 3.09 -2.34
CA VAL A 210 -29.08 4.32 -2.26
C VAL A 210 -29.98 5.56 -2.39
N ASP A 211 -30.99 5.54 -3.27
CA ASP A 211 -31.99 6.60 -3.40
C ASP A 211 -32.82 6.74 -2.11
N ALA A 212 -33.43 5.65 -1.64
CA ALA A 212 -34.23 5.65 -0.41
C ALA A 212 -33.40 5.94 0.87
N GLY A 213 -32.11 5.64 0.86
CA GLY A 213 -31.17 6.02 1.93
C GLY A 213 -30.72 7.48 1.85
N GLY A 214 -30.83 8.12 0.69
CA GLY A 214 -30.42 9.51 0.45
C GLY A 214 -31.43 10.56 0.93
N GLU A 215 -32.72 10.22 0.99
CA GLU A 215 -33.79 11.19 1.33
C GLU A 215 -33.86 11.59 2.82
N VAL A 216 -33.08 10.95 3.71
CA VAL A 216 -33.13 11.21 5.17
C VAL A 216 -32.13 12.30 5.62
N ALA A 217 -31.69 13.19 4.72
CA ALA A 217 -30.66 14.20 5.04
C ALA A 217 -30.86 15.60 4.42
N THR A 218 -32.05 15.96 3.88
CA THR A 218 -32.36 17.35 3.49
C THR A 218 -33.84 17.72 3.63
N ASP A 219 -34.32 17.93 4.86
CA ASP A 219 -35.31 18.99 5.13
C ASP A 219 -35.18 19.49 6.58
N GLY A 220 -35.44 20.77 6.82
CA GLY A 220 -35.38 21.39 8.15
C GLY A 220 -34.49 22.64 8.28
N THR A 221 -34.76 23.66 7.45
CA THR A 221 -34.61 25.13 7.68
C THR A 221 -33.84 25.91 6.61
N ASN A 222 -34.56 26.34 5.57
CA ASN A 222 -34.25 27.54 4.80
C ASN A 222 -35.27 28.63 5.15
N GLY A 223 -34.87 29.58 5.99
CA GLY A 223 -35.59 30.84 6.22
C GLY A 223 -34.71 31.99 5.75
N PHE A 224 -35.06 32.61 4.62
CA PHE A 224 -34.23 33.62 3.96
C PHE A 224 -34.75 35.03 4.23
N GLY A 225 -33.83 35.96 4.52
CA GLY A 225 -34.09 37.37 4.82
C GLY A 225 -33.41 37.79 6.13
N GLY A 226 -32.66 38.89 6.18
CA GLY A 226 -32.30 39.85 5.13
C GLY A 226 -31.86 41.17 5.76
N SER A 227 -30.93 41.86 5.09
CA SER A 227 -30.45 43.23 5.37
C SER A 227 -29.81 43.53 6.74
N ASP A 228 -28.64 44.17 6.63
CA ASP A 228 -28.11 45.25 7.47
C ASP A 228 -27.81 44.96 8.96
N ASP A 229 -26.52 45.00 9.31
CA ASP A 229 -26.00 46.11 10.12
C ASP A 229 -24.51 46.33 9.79
N GLU A 230 -24.14 47.60 9.69
CA GLU A 230 -22.77 48.09 9.50
C GLU A 230 -22.05 48.11 10.86
N ASP A 231 -20.74 47.88 10.88
CA ASP A 231 -19.82 48.54 11.83
C ASP A 231 -18.38 48.35 11.33
N ASP A 232 -17.81 49.43 10.80
CA ASP A 232 -16.42 49.54 10.35
C ASP A 232 -15.55 50.16 11.46
N ASP A 233 -14.23 50.17 11.27
CA ASP A 233 -13.24 50.95 12.05
C ASP A 233 -13.08 50.69 13.57
N LEU A 234 -11.92 50.11 13.95
CA LEU A 234 -10.89 50.94 14.60
C LEU A 234 -9.47 50.38 14.45
N LEU A 235 -8.55 51.26 14.03
CA LEU A 235 -7.12 51.01 13.89
C LEU A 235 -6.33 51.35 15.17
N GLY A 236 -5.32 50.52 15.47
CA GLY A 236 -3.99 50.97 15.91
C GLY A 236 -3.76 51.37 17.37
N ALA A 237 -2.78 50.72 18.00
CA ALA A 237 -1.63 51.37 18.65
C ALA A 237 -0.56 50.31 19.02
N GLU A 238 0.70 50.71 18.95
CA GLU A 238 1.90 49.95 19.33
C GLU A 238 2.20 50.11 20.84
N ASP A 239 3.05 49.25 21.42
CA ASP A 239 4.18 49.67 22.30
C ASP A 239 4.97 48.49 22.92
N GLU A 240 6.23 48.78 23.29
CA GLU A 240 7.28 47.86 23.79
C GLU A 240 7.75 48.26 25.23
N GLU A 241 8.64 47.58 25.97
CA GLU A 241 9.48 46.38 25.77
C GLU A 241 9.75 45.71 27.15
N GLU A 242 10.44 44.55 27.19
CA GLU A 242 11.25 44.03 28.34
C GLU A 242 10.55 43.69 29.70
N ALA A 243 11.14 42.96 30.66
CA ALA A 243 12.12 41.85 30.67
C ALA A 243 12.21 41.23 32.10
N LEU A 244 13.13 40.28 32.27
CA LEU A 244 13.75 39.80 33.54
C LEU A 244 13.11 38.62 34.31
N ALA A 245 14.02 37.80 34.86
CA ALA A 245 13.77 36.52 35.52
C ALA A 245 14.21 36.55 36.99
N GLN A 246 13.75 35.58 37.82
CA GLN A 246 14.58 35.01 38.90
C GLN A 246 14.04 33.72 39.56
N THR A 247 14.87 32.65 39.48
CA THR A 247 15.27 31.68 40.53
C THR A 247 14.28 31.02 41.52
N THR A 248 14.38 29.69 41.60
CA THR A 248 13.87 28.76 42.65
C THR A 248 14.82 28.72 43.89
N PRO A 249 14.51 28.12 45.09
CA PRO A 249 14.50 26.64 45.28
C PRO A 249 13.72 25.99 46.48
N SER A 250 13.46 24.67 46.35
CA SER A 250 13.47 23.58 47.38
C SER A 250 12.53 23.52 48.61
N LYS A 251 11.70 22.45 48.73
CA LYS A 251 11.93 21.25 49.60
C LYS A 251 10.86 20.12 49.51
N ARG A 252 11.27 18.89 49.85
CA ARG A 252 10.45 17.63 49.91
C ARG A 252 9.74 17.42 51.26
N VAL A 253 8.54 16.80 51.26
CA VAL A 253 8.10 15.74 52.23
C VAL A 253 7.18 14.71 51.50
N ARG A 254 7.13 13.47 52.00
CA ARG A 254 6.42 12.28 51.44
C ARG A 254 4.93 12.21 51.87
N GLY A 255 4.07 11.55 51.08
CA GLY A 255 2.93 10.81 51.68
C GLY A 255 1.73 10.41 50.79
N ARG A 256 1.66 9.12 50.40
CA ARG A 256 0.44 8.29 50.15
C ARG A 256 -0.60 8.74 49.09
N GLY A 257 -0.79 7.89 48.07
CA GLY A 257 -2.00 7.88 47.23
C GLY A 257 -1.75 7.30 45.83
N ARG A 258 -2.37 6.15 45.50
CA ARG A 258 -2.32 5.53 44.16
C ARG A 258 -3.77 5.43 43.63
N PRO A 259 -4.03 5.79 42.37
CA PRO A 259 -4.66 4.79 41.49
C PRO A 259 -4.15 4.80 40.03
N ALA A 260 -4.46 3.67 39.36
CA ALA A 260 -4.58 3.41 37.91
C ALA A 260 -3.65 4.12 36.87
N LYS A 261 -2.92 3.29 36.11
CA LYS A 261 -2.32 3.68 34.81
C LYS A 261 -3.42 4.00 33.80
N LYS A 262 -3.46 5.24 33.25
CA LYS A 262 -4.10 5.47 31.95
C LYS A 262 -3.23 4.87 30.84
N ALA A 263 -3.80 3.97 30.04
CA ALA A 263 -3.14 3.44 28.86
C ALA A 263 -3.04 4.51 27.77
N LYS A 264 -1.92 4.56 27.03
CA LYS A 264 -1.80 5.41 25.84
C LYS A 264 -2.81 4.95 24.79
N ALA A 265 -3.72 5.82 24.39
CA ALA A 265 -4.55 5.60 23.21
C ALA A 265 -3.63 5.45 21.99
N LYS A 266 -3.72 4.30 21.29
CA LYS A 266 -3.14 4.17 19.95
C LYS A 266 -4.02 4.98 19.00
N ALA A 267 -3.42 5.84 18.20
CA ALA A 267 -4.14 6.45 17.08
C ALA A 267 -4.68 5.35 16.17
N ALA A 268 -6.00 5.32 15.99
CA ALA A 268 -6.63 4.44 15.01
C ALA A 268 -6.21 4.88 13.59
N PRO A 269 -6.07 3.96 12.62
CA PRO A 269 -6.01 4.35 11.23
C PRO A 269 -7.30 5.10 10.88
N ARG A 270 -7.21 6.17 10.07
CA ARG A 270 -8.39 6.90 9.58
C ARG A 270 -9.38 5.89 9.01
N ALA A 271 -10.59 5.87 9.58
CA ALA A 271 -11.65 5.02 9.08
C ALA A 271 -11.95 5.41 7.62
N VAL A 272 -11.88 4.43 6.73
CA VAL A 272 -12.67 4.48 5.49
C VAL A 272 -14.12 4.66 5.92
N VAL A 273 -14.86 5.55 5.26
CA VAL A 273 -16.29 5.75 5.54
C VAL A 273 -17.01 4.46 5.16
N THR A 274 -17.23 3.60 6.15
CA THR A 274 -18.02 2.38 6.00
C THR A 274 -19.48 2.73 6.19
N THR A 275 -20.18 2.97 5.09
CA THR A 275 -21.63 3.00 4.99
C THR A 275 -22.19 1.63 5.40
N SER A 276 -22.47 1.46 6.68
CA SER A 276 -22.84 0.19 7.31
C SER A 276 -24.32 -0.18 7.10
N GLY A 277 -24.80 -0.04 5.86
CA GLY A 277 -26.18 -0.32 5.46
C GLY A 277 -26.38 -0.49 3.95
N GLU A 278 -25.39 -0.18 3.12
CA GLU A 278 -25.45 -0.34 1.66
C GLU A 278 -25.23 -1.81 1.28
N GLY A 279 -26.28 -2.44 0.76
CA GLY A 279 -26.24 -3.83 0.28
C GLY A 279 -27.61 -4.50 0.38
N VAL A 280 -27.94 -5.29 -0.65
CA VAL A 280 -29.21 -6.00 -0.79
C VAL A 280 -29.19 -7.27 0.05
N GLU A 281 -30.24 -7.54 0.85
CA GLU A 281 -30.33 -8.80 1.59
C GLU A 281 -30.44 -10.00 0.62
N TYR A 282 -29.66 -11.05 0.88
CA TYR A 282 -29.65 -12.29 0.10
C TYR A 282 -31.05 -12.87 -0.14
N ARG A 283 -31.92 -12.86 0.89
CA ARG A 283 -33.31 -13.34 0.78
C ARG A 283 -34.14 -12.49 -0.16
N THR A 284 -34.08 -11.17 -0.03
CA THR A 284 -34.81 -10.23 -0.89
C THR A 284 -34.41 -10.39 -2.35
N LEU A 285 -33.11 -10.51 -2.62
CA LEU A 285 -32.62 -10.78 -3.97
C LEU A 285 -33.10 -12.14 -4.50
N TYR A 286 -33.09 -13.19 -3.68
CA TYR A 286 -33.59 -14.51 -4.07
C TYR A 286 -35.09 -14.48 -4.40
N HIS A 287 -35.91 -13.83 -3.58
CA HIS A 287 -37.36 -13.71 -3.84
C HIS A 287 -37.64 -12.98 -5.16
N LYS A 288 -36.98 -11.83 -5.39
CA LYS A 288 -37.11 -11.09 -6.67
C LYS A 288 -36.62 -11.90 -7.87
N ALA A 289 -35.52 -12.64 -7.74
CA ALA A 289 -35.03 -13.53 -8.79
C ALA A 289 -35.95 -14.73 -9.11
N VAL A 290 -36.80 -15.14 -8.16
CA VAL A 290 -37.86 -16.15 -8.38
C VAL A 290 -39.09 -15.50 -9.01
N GLU A 291 -39.48 -14.29 -8.58
CA GLU A 291 -40.61 -13.53 -9.13
C GLU A 291 -40.40 -13.14 -10.60
N GLU A 292 -39.18 -12.75 -10.99
CA GLU A 292 -38.81 -12.49 -12.39
C GLU A 292 -38.44 -13.77 -13.18
N PHE A 293 -38.70 -14.96 -12.64
CA PHE A 293 -38.43 -16.28 -13.25
C PHE A 293 -36.95 -16.54 -13.64
N VAL A 294 -36.01 -15.73 -13.13
CA VAL A 294 -34.57 -15.83 -13.41
C VAL A 294 -33.97 -17.09 -12.78
N CYS A 295 -34.42 -17.45 -11.58
CA CYS A 295 -33.97 -18.62 -10.83
C CYS A 295 -35.15 -19.47 -10.34
N SER A 296 -35.17 -20.76 -10.73
CA SER A 296 -36.19 -21.73 -10.28
C SER A 296 -35.80 -22.52 -9.01
N SER A 297 -34.57 -22.37 -8.52
CA SER A 297 -34.04 -23.09 -7.37
C SER A 297 -32.90 -22.32 -6.70
N GLU A 298 -32.81 -22.41 -5.37
CA GLU A 298 -31.70 -21.84 -4.57
C GLU A 298 -30.33 -22.34 -5.05
N LEU A 299 -30.24 -23.59 -5.54
CA LEU A 299 -28.97 -24.17 -6.02
C LEU A 299 -28.49 -23.47 -7.30
N ASN A 300 -29.41 -23.12 -8.20
CA ASN A 300 -29.09 -22.35 -9.41
C ASN A 300 -28.69 -20.92 -9.06
N PHE A 301 -29.45 -20.27 -8.18
CA PHE A 301 -29.13 -18.91 -7.68
C PHE A 301 -27.74 -18.84 -7.04
N ARG A 302 -27.39 -19.79 -6.18
CA ARG A 302 -26.06 -19.87 -5.56
C ARG A 302 -24.94 -20.16 -6.55
N THR A 303 -25.23 -20.83 -7.65
CA THR A 303 -24.27 -21.07 -8.74
C THR A 303 -23.96 -19.77 -9.49
N LEU A 304 -24.98 -18.97 -9.81
CA LEU A 304 -24.81 -17.65 -10.44
C LEU A 304 -24.10 -16.65 -9.51
N LEU A 305 -24.48 -16.60 -8.23
CA LEU A 305 -23.77 -15.77 -7.25
C LEU A 305 -22.30 -16.18 -7.09
N LYS A 306 -22.00 -17.48 -7.17
CA LYS A 306 -20.61 -17.96 -7.14
C LYS A 306 -19.83 -17.48 -8.37
N GLU A 307 -20.42 -17.54 -9.56
CA GLU A 307 -19.82 -17.01 -10.79
C GLU A 307 -19.49 -15.50 -10.64
N PHE A 308 -20.41 -14.70 -10.09
CA PHE A 308 -20.14 -13.29 -9.79
C PHE A 308 -19.03 -13.08 -8.74
N HIS A 309 -18.90 -13.96 -7.74
CA HIS A 309 -17.80 -13.92 -6.77
C HIS A 309 -16.45 -14.33 -7.39
N ASP A 310 -16.42 -15.38 -8.22
CA ASP A 310 -15.22 -15.84 -8.93
C ASP A 310 -14.71 -14.74 -9.89
N HIS A 311 -15.62 -14.00 -10.54
CA HIS A 311 -15.32 -12.78 -11.31
C HIS A 311 -15.15 -11.51 -10.47
N ARG A 312 -15.29 -11.55 -9.13
CA ARG A 312 -15.19 -10.40 -8.21
C ARG A 312 -16.12 -9.22 -8.56
N MET A 313 -17.28 -9.51 -9.13
CA MET A 313 -18.32 -8.53 -9.46
C MET A 313 -19.18 -8.16 -8.25
N ILE A 314 -19.21 -9.00 -7.22
CA ILE A 314 -19.98 -8.78 -5.98
C ILE A 314 -19.15 -9.14 -4.73
N GLU A 315 -19.41 -8.43 -3.63
CA GLU A 315 -18.90 -8.75 -2.30
C GLU A 315 -20.05 -9.17 -1.38
N SER A 316 -19.83 -10.18 -0.54
CA SER A 316 -20.77 -10.59 0.50
C SER A 316 -20.28 -10.08 1.86
N ARG A 317 -21.14 -9.35 2.56
CA ARG A 317 -20.90 -8.84 3.92
C ARG A 317 -22.01 -9.35 4.84
N LYS A 318 -21.65 -9.76 6.05
CA LYS A 318 -22.61 -10.10 7.10
C LYS A 318 -22.77 -8.91 8.05
N ASP A 319 -24.02 -8.52 8.28
CA ASP A 319 -24.38 -7.48 9.24
C ASP A 319 -24.12 -7.93 10.69
N ALA A 320 -24.18 -6.99 11.63
CA ALA A 320 -24.14 -7.28 13.07
C ALA A 320 -25.24 -8.26 13.53
N LEU A 321 -26.34 -8.38 12.77
CA LEU A 321 -27.44 -9.33 12.99
C LEU A 321 -27.22 -10.71 12.32
N GLY A 322 -26.07 -10.93 11.67
CA GLY A 322 -25.74 -12.18 10.98
C GLY A 322 -26.42 -12.35 9.60
N THR A 323 -27.29 -11.43 9.21
CA THR A 323 -27.91 -11.37 7.87
C THR A 323 -26.86 -11.12 6.80
N GLU A 324 -26.95 -11.84 5.69
CA GLU A 324 -26.04 -11.74 4.56
C GLU A 324 -26.54 -10.70 3.54
N ARG A 325 -25.70 -9.70 3.26
CA ARG A 325 -25.93 -8.67 2.25
C ARG A 325 -24.92 -8.80 1.12
N LEU A 326 -25.42 -8.57 -0.09
CA LEU A 326 -24.64 -8.52 -1.31
C LEU A 326 -24.51 -7.06 -1.74
N ILE A 327 -23.28 -6.64 -2.03
CA ILE A 327 -22.97 -5.31 -2.56
C ILE A 327 -22.17 -5.45 -3.85
N VAL A 328 -22.60 -4.74 -4.89
CA VAL A 328 -21.83 -4.50 -6.10
C VAL A 328 -20.88 -3.33 -5.82
N PRO A 329 -19.55 -3.52 -5.81
CA PRO A 329 -18.61 -2.47 -5.48
C PRO A 329 -18.35 -1.57 -6.70
N PHE A 330 -19.31 -0.71 -7.05
CA PHE A 330 -19.18 0.38 -8.02
C PHE A 330 -19.78 1.68 -7.47
N ARG A 331 -19.40 2.82 -8.06
CA ARG A 331 -20.03 4.12 -7.74
C ARG A 331 -21.44 4.19 -8.35
N ARG A 332 -22.30 5.09 -7.85
CA ARG A 332 -23.65 5.34 -8.40
C ARG A 332 -23.63 5.52 -9.93
N GLU A 333 -22.82 6.45 -10.42
CA GLU A 333 -22.64 6.75 -11.85
C GLU A 333 -22.23 5.51 -12.68
N GLU A 334 -21.38 4.64 -12.09
CA GLU A 334 -20.92 3.40 -12.72
C GLU A 334 -22.03 2.35 -12.72
N LEU A 335 -22.87 2.27 -11.67
CA LEU A 335 -24.02 1.38 -11.57
C LEU A 335 -25.15 1.78 -12.52
N GLU A 336 -25.50 3.06 -12.60
CA GLU A 336 -26.46 3.61 -13.55
C GLU A 336 -26.03 3.30 -15.00
N GLY A 337 -24.77 3.59 -15.33
CA GLY A 337 -24.22 3.28 -16.65
C GLY A 337 -24.08 1.78 -16.97
N ILE A 338 -24.05 0.88 -15.97
CA ILE A 338 -24.12 -0.58 -16.19
C ILE A 338 -25.57 -1.03 -16.36
N LEU A 339 -26.52 -0.42 -15.63
CA LEU A 339 -27.95 -0.70 -15.77
C LEU A 339 -28.47 -0.31 -17.16
N GLU A 340 -28.03 0.83 -17.71
CA GLU A 340 -28.31 1.26 -19.10
C GLU A 340 -27.78 0.28 -20.16
N GLU A 341 -26.63 -0.37 -19.92
CA GLU A 341 -26.07 -1.37 -20.84
C GLU A 341 -26.71 -2.77 -20.69
N LEU A 342 -27.52 -2.97 -19.65
CA LEU A 342 -28.28 -4.20 -19.37
C LEU A 342 -29.79 -4.04 -19.61
N LEU A 343 -30.22 -2.89 -20.14
CA LEU A 343 -31.61 -2.53 -20.38
C LEU A 343 -32.16 -3.08 -21.71
#